data_AF-A0A0H3LKA8-F1
#
_entry.id   AF-A0A0H3LKA8-F1
#
_cell.length_a   1.000
_cell.length_b   1.000
_cell.length_c   1.000
_cell.angle_alpha   90.00
_cell.angle_beta   90.00
_cell.angle_gamma   90.00
#
_symmetry.space_group_name_H-M   'P 1'
#
loop_
_entity.id
_entity.type
_entity.pdbx_description
1 polymer ?
#
loop_
_entity_poly.entity_id
_entity_poly.type
_entity_poly.pdbx_seq_one_letter_code
_entity_poly.pdbx_strand_id
1 'polypeptide(L)'
;MSRSGYNDDGSGDPLSLGRWRGMVASALRGKRGQAFLRELAASLDGMPEKRLIAHELKADGQFCTLGVLGAARGIDLAKLDPEDYYQVADAFGIAPCMAQEVVYENDEAFAEFEWVYVEICGPVRPHYPEYGRHRATVRVAHDDPPAMRWRHMRAWVQEQIDRAAQQGKGGEV
;
A
#
# COMPACT_ATOMS: atom_id res chain seq x y z
N MET A 1 5.88 -3.62 -15.37
CA MET A 1 6.06 -4.03 -13.96
C MET A 1 5.54 -2.90 -13.09
N SER A 2 4.88 -3.19 -11.98
CA SER A 2 4.45 -2.14 -11.03
C SER A 2 5.64 -1.65 -10.19
N ARG A 3 5.49 -0.52 -9.51
CA ARG A 3 6.52 0.06 -8.63
C ARG A 3 6.91 -0.86 -7.46
N SER A 4 5.96 -1.67 -6.98
CA SER A 4 6.24 -2.69 -5.96
C SER A 4 7.08 -3.85 -6.51
N GLY A 5 7.17 -4.00 -7.84
CA GLY A 5 7.85 -5.10 -8.50
C GLY A 5 7.08 -6.43 -8.40
N TYR A 6 5.82 -6.43 -7.97
CA TYR A 6 4.99 -7.63 -8.01
C TYR A 6 4.56 -7.89 -9.45
N ASN A 7 4.76 -9.12 -9.91
CA ASN A 7 4.24 -9.58 -11.18
C ASN A 7 3.35 -10.80 -10.95
N ASP A 8 2.15 -10.77 -11.53
CA ASP A 8 1.16 -11.86 -11.49
C ASP A 8 1.53 -13.03 -12.43
N ASP A 9 2.58 -12.88 -13.26
CA ASP A 9 3.04 -13.87 -14.24
C ASP A 9 3.95 -14.93 -13.61
N GLY A 10 3.45 -15.54 -12.53
CA GLY A 10 4.03 -16.60 -11.72
C GLY A 10 5.32 -17.20 -12.26
N SER A 11 6.40 -17.03 -11.50
CA SER A 11 7.81 -17.39 -11.80
C SER A 11 8.11 -18.85 -12.18
N GLY A 12 7.11 -19.68 -12.47
CA GLY A 12 7.23 -21.12 -12.71
C GLY A 12 7.49 -21.93 -11.42
N ASP A 13 7.91 -21.28 -10.32
CA ASP A 13 8.04 -21.88 -8.99
C ASP A 13 6.77 -21.65 -8.16
N PRO A 14 5.96 -22.69 -7.89
CA PRO A 14 4.75 -22.59 -7.06
C PRO A 14 5.00 -22.12 -5.62
N LEU A 15 6.23 -22.24 -5.11
CA LEU A 15 6.59 -21.86 -3.74
C LEU A 15 7.16 -20.43 -3.64
N SER A 16 7.43 -19.77 -4.77
CA SER A 16 8.02 -18.43 -4.82
C SER A 16 7.25 -17.41 -3.97
N LEU A 17 5.92 -17.36 -4.14
CA LEU A 17 5.05 -16.47 -3.38
C LEU A 17 5.11 -16.72 -1.87
N GLY A 18 5.10 -17.99 -1.45
CA GLY A 18 5.14 -18.36 -0.04
C GLY A 18 6.45 -17.97 0.64
N ARG A 19 7.58 -18.21 -0.03
CA ARG A 19 8.91 -17.79 0.47
C ARG A 19 9.01 -16.28 0.60
N TRP A 20 8.55 -15.56 -0.43
CA TRP A 20 8.59 -14.11 -0.43
C TRP A 20 7.67 -13.52 0.66
N ARG A 21 6.45 -14.03 0.85
CA ARG A 21 5.58 -13.64 1.99
C ARG A 21 6.24 -13.93 3.35
N GLY A 22 6.97 -15.05 3.47
CA GLY A 22 7.77 -15.36 4.65
C GLY A 22 8.88 -14.34 4.91
N MET A 23 9.57 -13.88 3.86
CA MET A 23 10.60 -12.84 3.95
C MET A 23 10.02 -11.50 4.38
N VAL A 24 8.89 -11.09 3.80
CA VAL A 24 8.17 -9.86 4.20
C VAL A 24 7.78 -9.93 5.67
N ALA A 25 7.14 -11.03 6.09
CA ALA A 25 6.71 -11.20 7.47
C ALA A 25 7.90 -11.17 8.45
N SER A 26 9.05 -11.73 8.07
CA SER A 26 10.28 -11.64 8.87
C SER A 26 10.81 -10.20 8.96
N ALA A 27 10.86 -9.48 7.82
CA ALA A 27 11.33 -8.10 7.77
C ALA A 27 10.45 -7.16 8.59
N LEU A 28 9.12 -7.28 8.49
CA LEU A 28 8.15 -6.47 9.25
C LEU A 28 8.26 -6.71 10.76
N ARG A 29 8.51 -7.94 11.21
CA ARG A 29 8.65 -8.28 12.64
C ARG A 29 10.02 -7.98 13.22
N GLY A 30 11.05 -7.90 12.38
CA GLY A 30 12.42 -7.66 12.81
C GLY A 30 12.58 -6.31 13.53
N LYS A 31 13.58 -6.20 14.40
CA LYS A 31 13.87 -4.96 15.16
C LYS A 31 13.97 -3.73 14.27
N ARG A 32 14.65 -3.86 13.13
CA ARG A 32 14.81 -2.81 12.12
C ARG A 32 13.50 -2.39 11.47
N GLY A 33 12.68 -3.36 11.05
CA GLY A 33 11.36 -3.09 10.47
C GLY A 33 10.41 -2.44 11.48
N GLN A 34 10.44 -2.89 12.73
CA GLN A 34 9.62 -2.31 13.80
C GLN A 34 10.06 -0.90 14.21
N ALA A 35 11.37 -0.60 14.17
CA ALA A 35 11.85 0.77 14.36
C ALA A 35 11.35 1.68 13.23
N PHE A 36 11.50 1.22 11.98
CA PHE A 36 10.99 1.91 10.80
C PHE A 36 9.48 2.16 10.88
N LEU A 37 8.65 1.15 11.23
CA LEU A 37 7.19 1.29 11.27
C LEU A 37 6.74 2.31 12.31
N ARG A 38 7.38 2.36 13.49
CA ARG A 38 7.07 3.36 14.51
C ARG A 38 7.42 4.78 14.07
N GLU A 39 8.57 4.93 13.42
CA GLU A 39 8.99 6.21 12.86
C GLU A 39 8.07 6.66 11.70
N LEU A 40 7.66 5.72 10.85
CA LEU A 40 6.68 5.95 9.79
C LEU A 40 5.33 6.37 10.36
N ALA A 41 4.84 5.69 11.41
CA ALA A 41 3.60 6.08 12.09
C ALA A 41 3.68 7.52 12.63
N ALA A 42 4.77 7.87 13.33
CA ALA A 42 4.97 9.22 13.84
C ALA A 42 5.04 10.26 12.70
N SER A 43 5.68 9.91 11.58
CA SER A 43 5.79 10.79 10.41
C SER A 43 4.43 10.99 9.72
N LEU A 44 3.61 9.94 9.60
CA LEU A 44 2.25 10.00 9.07
C LEU A 44 1.33 10.83 9.98
N ASP A 45 1.46 10.68 11.30
CA ASP A 45 0.68 11.44 12.28
C ASP A 45 1.09 12.93 12.32
N GLY A 46 2.36 13.23 12.00
CA GLY A 46 2.91 14.58 11.93
C GLY A 46 2.64 15.34 10.62
N MET A 47 1.97 14.73 9.63
CA MET A 47 1.66 15.41 8.37
C MET A 47 0.67 16.56 8.59
N PRO A 48 0.91 17.76 8.02
CA PRO A 48 -0.03 18.87 8.10
C PRO A 48 -1.34 18.57 7.36
N GLU A 49 -1.23 17.90 6.21
CA GLU A 49 -2.36 17.39 5.44
C GLU A 49 -2.27 15.87 5.36
N LYS A 50 -3.31 15.18 5.81
CA LYS A 50 -3.38 13.71 5.88
C LYS A 50 -3.75 13.12 4.53
N ARG A 51 -2.88 13.28 3.54
CA ARG A 51 -3.11 12.92 2.13
C ARG A 51 -1.87 12.25 1.56
N LEU A 52 -2.05 11.13 0.86
CA LEU A 52 -0.95 10.40 0.22
C LEU A 52 -1.19 10.26 -1.29
N ILE A 53 -0.12 10.36 -2.08
CA ILE A 53 -0.13 10.06 -3.52
C ILE A 53 0.29 8.60 -3.78
N ALA A 54 -0.09 8.08 -4.95
CA ALA A 54 0.37 6.80 -5.46
C ALA A 54 1.45 6.99 -6.54
N HIS A 55 2.20 5.94 -6.83
CA HIS A 55 3.14 5.80 -7.95
C HIS A 55 4.40 6.68 -7.92
N GLU A 56 4.41 7.81 -7.20
CA GLU A 56 5.60 8.66 -7.05
C GLU A 56 6.07 8.73 -5.59
N LEU A 57 7.36 9.03 -5.36
CA LEU A 57 7.86 9.28 -4.00
C LEU A 57 7.44 10.67 -3.50
N LYS A 58 7.45 11.64 -4.41
CA LYS A 58 7.05 13.02 -4.18
C LYS A 58 6.58 13.64 -5.49
N ALA A 59 5.42 14.27 -5.48
CA ALA A 59 4.90 15.06 -6.59
C ALA A 59 4.16 16.29 -6.04
N ASP A 60 4.41 17.47 -6.60
CA ASP A 60 3.71 18.72 -6.20
C ASP A 60 3.70 19.02 -4.68
N GLY A 61 4.77 18.64 -3.98
CA GLY A 61 4.88 18.80 -2.52
C GLY A 61 4.08 17.77 -1.69
N GLN A 62 3.38 16.86 -2.34
CA GLN A 62 2.74 15.69 -1.73
C GLN A 62 3.66 14.48 -1.79
N PHE A 63 3.38 13.48 -0.96
CA PHE A 63 4.24 12.32 -0.75
C PHE A 63 3.45 11.01 -0.75
N CYS A 64 4.05 9.93 -1.21
CA CYS A 64 3.55 8.59 -0.86
C CYS A 64 3.98 8.22 0.56
N THR A 65 3.55 7.05 1.05
CA THR A 65 3.92 6.57 2.39
C THR A 65 5.43 6.64 2.67
N LEU A 66 6.28 6.14 1.76
CA LEU A 66 7.74 6.20 1.93
C LEU A 66 8.26 7.64 1.82
N GLY A 67 7.69 8.44 0.90
CA GLY A 67 8.05 9.83 0.72
C GLY A 67 7.88 10.68 1.98
N VAL A 68 6.82 10.42 2.77
CA VAL A 68 6.57 11.12 4.05
C VAL A 68 7.74 10.92 5.01
N LEU A 69 8.16 9.66 5.20
CA LEU A 69 9.29 9.34 6.05
C LEU A 69 10.61 9.86 5.48
N GLY A 70 10.77 9.80 4.15
CA GLY A 70 11.97 10.29 3.48
C GLY A 70 12.15 11.79 3.68
N ALA A 71 11.06 12.56 3.57
CA ALA A 71 11.05 13.98 3.88
C ALA A 71 11.37 14.25 5.36
N ALA A 72 10.79 13.47 6.29
CA ALA A 72 11.08 13.59 7.72
C ALA A 72 12.56 13.30 8.06
N ARG A 73 13.20 12.37 7.34
CA ARG A 73 14.62 12.02 7.48
C ARG A 73 15.57 12.95 6.71
N GLY A 74 15.06 13.87 5.90
CA GLY A 74 15.88 14.72 5.04
C GLY A 74 16.55 13.96 3.87
N ILE A 75 15.97 12.83 3.44
CA ILE A 75 16.44 12.08 2.27
C ILE A 75 16.12 12.87 1.01
N ASP A 76 17.10 12.98 0.11
CA ASP A 76 16.94 13.60 -1.20
C ASP A 76 16.16 12.67 -2.14
N LEU A 77 14.82 12.70 -2.03
CA LEU A 77 13.91 11.85 -2.80
C LEU A 77 14.02 12.04 -4.32
N ALA A 78 14.54 13.18 -4.80
CA ALA A 78 14.69 13.44 -6.23
C ALA A 78 15.84 12.61 -6.87
N LYS A 79 16.73 12.04 -6.05
CA LYS A 79 17.81 11.17 -6.50
C LYS A 79 17.46 9.68 -6.47
N LEU A 80 16.31 9.35 -5.90
CA LEU A 80 15.83 7.97 -5.85
C LEU A 80 14.95 7.70 -7.06
N ASP A 81 15.22 6.60 -7.74
CA ASP A 81 14.30 6.03 -8.71
C ASP A 81 13.16 5.32 -7.95
N PRO A 82 11.91 5.77 -8.08
CA PRO A 82 10.78 5.14 -7.42
C PRO A 82 10.59 3.66 -7.82
N GLU A 83 11.04 3.25 -9.00
CA GLU A 83 10.93 1.87 -9.50
C GLU A 83 12.09 0.96 -9.04
N ASP A 84 13.20 1.54 -8.55
CA ASP A 84 14.31 0.78 -7.96
C ASP A 84 14.11 0.57 -6.45
N TYR A 85 13.36 -0.49 -6.12
CA TYR A 85 13.09 -0.87 -4.73
C TYR A 85 14.34 -1.28 -3.94
N TYR A 86 15.47 -1.62 -4.58
CA TYR A 86 16.73 -1.85 -3.88
C TYR A 86 17.35 -0.54 -3.41
N GLN A 87 17.42 0.45 -4.31
CA GLN A 87 17.93 1.79 -4.00
C GLN A 87 17.07 2.46 -2.93
N VAL A 88 15.74 2.37 -3.06
CA VAL A 88 14.81 2.88 -2.05
C VAL A 88 15.03 2.16 -0.71
N ALA A 89 15.07 0.83 -0.69
CA ALA A 89 15.27 0.09 0.56
C ALA A 89 16.59 0.44 1.27
N ASP A 90 17.67 0.63 0.53
CA ASP A 90 18.96 1.05 1.06
C ASP A 90 18.90 2.44 1.69
N ALA A 91 18.30 3.42 0.99
CA ALA A 91 18.11 4.78 1.50
C ALA A 91 17.29 4.82 2.80
N PHE A 92 16.33 3.90 2.96
CA PHE A 92 15.51 3.79 4.16
C PHE A 92 16.07 2.83 5.22
N GLY A 93 17.16 2.12 4.92
CA GLY A 93 17.76 1.15 5.82
C GLY A 93 16.83 -0.04 6.15
N ILE A 94 16.03 -0.51 5.19
CA ILE A 94 15.11 -1.64 5.36
C ILE A 94 15.42 -2.77 4.37
N ALA A 95 14.72 -3.91 4.50
CA ALA A 95 14.85 -4.98 3.51
C ALA A 95 14.12 -4.59 2.21
N PRO A 96 14.63 -4.95 1.02
CA PRO A 96 13.96 -4.70 -0.25
C PRO A 96 12.51 -5.19 -0.28
N CYS A 97 12.25 -6.41 0.20
CA CYS A 97 10.90 -6.97 0.28
C CYS A 97 9.94 -6.14 1.16
N MET A 98 10.46 -5.45 2.19
CA MET A 98 9.66 -4.56 3.02
C MET A 98 9.35 -3.24 2.32
N ALA A 99 10.30 -2.68 1.58
CA ALA A 99 10.04 -1.50 0.76
C ALA A 99 8.97 -1.80 -0.30
N GLN A 100 9.08 -2.95 -0.97
CA GLN A 100 8.09 -3.43 -1.94
C GLN A 100 6.70 -3.58 -1.32
N GLU A 101 6.58 -4.19 -0.13
CA GLU A 101 5.28 -4.35 0.54
C GLU A 101 4.66 -3.01 0.93
N VAL A 102 5.44 -2.05 1.44
CA VAL A 102 4.92 -0.71 1.75
C VAL A 102 4.44 0.00 0.48
N VAL A 103 5.17 -0.14 -0.63
CA VAL A 103 4.78 0.43 -1.93
C VAL A 103 3.51 -0.22 -2.46
N TYR A 104 3.42 -1.55 -2.42
CA TYR A 104 2.24 -2.30 -2.83
C TYR A 104 1.00 -1.86 -2.03
N GLU A 105 1.13 -1.76 -0.70
CA GLU A 105 0.02 -1.33 0.16
C GLU A 105 -0.43 0.11 -0.15
N ASN A 106 0.50 0.98 -0.51
CA ASN A 106 0.20 2.38 -0.85
C ASN A 106 -0.46 2.52 -2.24
N ASP A 107 0.01 1.77 -3.22
CA ASP A 107 -0.34 1.96 -4.63
C ASP A 107 -1.43 1.02 -5.13
N GLU A 108 -1.43 -0.23 -4.67
CA GLU A 108 -2.17 -1.32 -5.30
C GLU A 108 -3.23 -1.93 -4.37
N ALA A 109 -2.91 -2.11 -3.08
CA ALA A 109 -3.87 -2.68 -2.13
C ALA A 109 -5.02 -1.73 -1.80
N PHE A 110 -4.84 -0.43 -2.05
CA PHE A 110 -5.87 0.58 -1.91
C PHE A 110 -6.69 0.71 -3.20
N ALA A 111 -7.97 0.29 -3.15
CA ALA A 111 -8.89 0.50 -4.25
C ALA A 111 -9.37 1.96 -4.27
N GLU A 112 -9.08 2.70 -5.35
CA GLU A 112 -9.58 4.06 -5.55
C GLU A 112 -11.08 4.12 -5.90
N PHE A 113 -11.70 2.95 -6.06
CA PHE A 113 -13.08 2.80 -6.48
C PHE A 113 -13.80 1.76 -5.62
N GLU A 114 -15.10 1.95 -5.47
CA GLU A 114 -16.00 0.95 -4.92
C GLU A 114 -17.01 0.45 -5.95
N TRP A 115 -17.49 -0.77 -5.75
CA TRP A 115 -18.52 -1.38 -6.57
C TRP A 115 -19.87 -1.17 -5.90
N VAL A 116 -20.69 -0.29 -6.47
CA VAL A 116 -22.01 0.05 -5.92
C VAL A 116 -23.10 -0.60 -6.76
N TYR A 117 -24.13 -1.09 -6.07
CA TYR A 117 -25.36 -1.53 -6.72
C TYR A 117 -26.22 -0.33 -7.06
N VAL A 118 -26.52 -0.18 -8.35
CA VAL A 118 -27.42 0.87 -8.84
C VAL A 118 -28.67 0.24 -9.43
N GLU A 119 -29.80 0.89 -9.17
CA GLU A 119 -31.05 0.60 -9.85
C GLU A 119 -31.10 1.41 -11.16
N ILE A 120 -31.31 0.72 -12.27
CA ILE A 120 -31.41 1.33 -13.59
C ILE A 120 -32.86 1.74 -13.81
N CYS A 121 -33.14 3.04 -13.77
CA CYS A 121 -34.45 3.59 -14.09
C CYS A 121 -34.63 3.69 -15.61
N GLY A 122 -35.79 3.25 -16.12
CA GLY A 122 -36.14 3.35 -17.54
C GLY A 122 -35.85 2.09 -18.37
N PRO A 123 -36.17 2.12 -19.68
CA PRO A 123 -36.07 0.95 -20.55
C PRO A 123 -34.61 0.51 -20.72
N VAL A 124 -34.34 -0.75 -20.43
CA VAL A 124 -33.04 -1.39 -20.61
C VAL A 124 -32.84 -1.84 -22.06
N ARG A 125 -31.59 -1.88 -22.53
CA ARG A 125 -31.24 -2.13 -23.94
C ARG A 125 -31.79 -3.47 -24.44
N PRO A 126 -32.64 -3.49 -25.49
CA PRO A 126 -33.12 -4.73 -26.10
C PRO A 126 -31.98 -5.58 -26.67
N HIS A 127 -32.16 -6.91 -26.68
CA HIS A 127 -31.26 -7.89 -27.29
C HIS A 127 -29.86 -8.04 -26.68
N TYR A 128 -29.66 -7.56 -25.46
CA TYR A 128 -28.46 -7.84 -24.66
C TYR A 128 -28.73 -8.90 -23.59
N PRO A 129 -27.70 -9.67 -23.14
CA PRO A 129 -27.86 -10.71 -22.12
C PRO A 129 -28.52 -10.22 -20.81
N GLU A 130 -28.32 -8.94 -20.48
CA GLU A 130 -28.88 -8.25 -19.32
C GLU A 130 -30.24 -7.58 -19.58
N TYR A 131 -30.92 -7.84 -20.71
CA TYR A 131 -32.24 -7.29 -20.99
C TYR A 131 -33.27 -7.65 -19.90
N GLY A 132 -34.09 -6.68 -19.52
CA GLY A 132 -35.01 -6.75 -18.37
C GLY A 132 -34.35 -6.57 -16.99
N ARG A 133 -33.01 -6.50 -16.89
CA ARG A 133 -32.32 -6.36 -15.60
C ARG A 133 -32.14 -4.89 -15.20
N HIS A 134 -32.93 -4.46 -14.22
CA HIS A 134 -32.88 -3.10 -13.66
C HIS A 134 -31.85 -2.94 -12.53
N ARG A 135 -30.86 -3.82 -12.42
CA ARG A 135 -29.82 -3.76 -11.39
C ARG A 135 -28.47 -4.05 -12.01
N ALA A 136 -27.54 -3.12 -11.86
CA ALA A 136 -26.16 -3.27 -12.27
C ALA A 136 -25.22 -2.94 -11.12
N THR A 137 -24.03 -3.54 -11.17
CA THR A 137 -22.92 -3.14 -10.31
C THR A 137 -22.04 -2.22 -11.14
N VAL A 138 -21.82 -1.01 -10.65
CA VAL A 138 -20.98 -0.01 -11.31
C VAL A 138 -19.82 0.35 -10.43
N ARG A 139 -18.69 0.70 -11.07
CA ARG A 139 -17.50 1.16 -10.38
C ARG A 139 -17.60 2.68 -10.18
N VAL A 140 -17.61 3.13 -8.94
CA VAL A 140 -17.69 4.54 -8.55
C VAL A 140 -16.37 4.94 -7.91
N ALA A 141 -15.78 6.05 -8.33
CA ALA A 141 -14.56 6.57 -7.72
C ALA A 141 -14.86 7.10 -6.32
N HIS A 142 -13.94 6.91 -5.39
CA HIS A 142 -14.03 7.56 -4.09
C HIS A 142 -13.92 9.08 -4.22
N ASP A 143 -14.63 9.81 -3.34
CA ASP A 143 -14.64 11.28 -3.35
C ASP A 143 -13.28 11.90 -2.99
N ASP A 144 -12.50 11.23 -2.12
CA ASP A 144 -11.17 11.69 -1.70
C ASP A 144 -10.15 10.55 -1.53
N PRO A 145 -9.67 9.96 -2.64
CA PRO A 145 -8.73 8.83 -2.60
C PRO A 145 -7.44 9.13 -1.82
N PRO A 146 -6.78 10.32 -1.93
CA PRO A 146 -5.57 10.60 -1.17
C PRO A 146 -5.73 10.56 0.36
N ALA A 147 -6.83 11.09 0.91
CA ALA A 147 -7.08 11.05 2.35
C ALA A 147 -7.48 9.64 2.82
N MET A 148 -8.20 8.90 1.98
CA MET A 148 -8.52 7.50 2.24
C MET A 148 -7.26 6.61 2.25
N ARG A 149 -6.35 6.82 1.29
CA ARG A 149 -5.04 6.15 1.25
C ARG A 149 -4.22 6.41 2.51
N TRP A 150 -4.20 7.66 3.01
CA TRP A 150 -3.55 7.97 4.29
C TRP A 150 -4.13 7.16 5.44
N ARG A 151 -5.46 7.06 5.53
CA ARG A 151 -6.13 6.27 6.58
C ARG A 151 -5.80 4.78 6.46
N HIS A 152 -5.83 4.23 5.25
CA HIS A 152 -5.45 2.85 4.95
C HIS A 152 -4.03 2.56 5.44
N MET A 153 -3.07 3.37 4.98
CA MET A 153 -1.66 3.16 5.31
C MET A 153 -1.38 3.34 6.79
N ARG A 154 -2.00 4.33 7.45
CA ARG A 154 -1.84 4.53 8.89
C ARG A 154 -2.39 3.36 9.71
N ALA A 155 -3.54 2.81 9.31
CA ALA A 155 -4.15 1.64 9.93
C ALA A 155 -3.29 0.38 9.71
N TRP A 156 -2.82 0.17 8.48
CA TRP A 156 -1.94 -0.94 8.14
C TRP A 156 -0.63 -0.90 8.95
N VAL A 157 0.03 0.26 9.05
CA VAL A 157 1.24 0.41 9.88
C VAL A 157 0.97 0.06 11.34
N GLN A 158 -0.18 0.51 11.88
CA GLN A 158 -0.56 0.18 13.26
C GLN A 158 -0.75 -1.32 13.44
N GLU A 159 -1.43 -1.98 12.50
CA GLU A 159 -1.65 -3.42 12.55
C GLU A 159 -0.31 -4.20 12.58
N GLN A 160 0.67 -3.79 11.75
CA GLN A 160 1.98 -4.45 11.74
C GLN A 160 2.76 -4.28 13.06
N ILE A 161 2.60 -3.13 13.72
CA ILE A 161 3.18 -2.88 15.05
C ILE A 161 2.50 -3.76 16.10
N ASP A 162 1.16 -3.79 16.11
CA ASP A 162 0.37 -4.53 17.09
C ASP A 162 0.56 -6.04 16.95
N ARG A 163 0.60 -6.55 15.71
CA ARG A 163 0.85 -7.95 15.40
C ARG A 163 2.21 -8.41 15.91
N ALA A 164 3.26 -7.60 15.76
CA ALA A 164 4.58 -7.92 16.30
C ALA A 164 4.60 -7.91 17.84
N ALA A 165 3.89 -6.97 18.47
CA ALA A 165 3.78 -6.90 19.92
C ALA A 165 3.02 -8.11 20.52
N GLN A 166 1.98 -8.60 19.85
CA GLN A 166 1.22 -9.79 20.27
C GLN A 166 2.07 -11.06 20.21
N GLN A 167 2.90 -11.22 19.16
CA GLN A 167 3.75 -12.40 19.00
C GLN A 167 4.90 -12.46 20.01
N GLY A 168 5.43 -11.30 20.44
CA GLY A 168 6.43 -11.25 21.51
C GLY A 168 5.91 -11.74 22.86
N LYS A 169 4.59 -11.59 23.13
CA LYS A 169 3.95 -12.06 24.38
C LYS A 169 3.63 -13.55 24.37
N GLY A 170 3.52 -14.18 23.19
CA GLY A 170 3.18 -15.60 23.05
C GLY A 170 4.36 -16.58 23.09
N GLY A 171 5.60 -16.07 23.16
CA GLY A 171 6.84 -16.88 23.14
C GLY A 171 7.52 -17.08 24.50
N GLU A 172 6.90 -16.66 25.60
CA GLU A 172 7.41 -16.81 26.98
C GLU A 172 6.86 -18.05 27.72
N VAL A 173 6.50 -19.12 27.00
CA VAL A 173 6.02 -20.40 27.60
C VAL A 173 7.07 -21.50 27.43
#